data_AF-A0A830FQV7-F1
#
_entry.id   AF-A0A830FQV7-F1
#
_cell.length_a   1.000
_cell.length_b   1.000
_cell.length_c   1.000
_cell.angle_alpha   90.00
_cell.angle_beta   90.00
_cell.angle_gamma   90.00
#
_symmetry.space_group_name_H-M   'P 1'
#
loop_
_entity.id
_entity.type
_entity.pdbx_description
1 polymer ?
#
loop_
_entity_poly.entity_id
_entity_poly.type
_entity_poly.pdbx_seq_one_letter_code
_entity_poly.pdbx_strand_id
1 'polypeptide(L)'
;MESWAPDAGDDYDADPGYWRFHVLLMSPNEMSFGQLVGEPEERHKKAKTVLAWAADCIDTDVLQEIERSQAKDIKQAWRDAAEAELTRREIEQFAEDAPDELDGWTKLDADHDAVTVAYVAANHGTPSVATVFESANGELKTLELTLEEWKENDSDPRDARPNRYCVTTDGDRAYVRLRSHLLTFEVEPMERLEL
;
A
#
# COMPACT_ATOMS: atom_id res chain seq x y z
N MET A 1 21.76 41.97 40.15
CA MET A 1 20.57 41.30 39.59
C MET A 1 20.68 41.48 38.10
N GLU A 2 21.41 40.57 37.46
CA GLU A 2 21.73 40.62 36.05
C GLU A 2 20.59 39.93 35.31
N SER A 3 19.98 40.64 34.35
CA SER A 3 18.83 40.20 33.58
C SER A 3 19.24 39.05 32.67
N TRP A 4 18.93 37.82 33.09
CA TRP A 4 19.14 36.64 32.27
C TRP A 4 17.93 36.46 31.35
N ALA A 5 17.99 37.05 30.16
CA ALA A 5 17.05 36.81 29.07
C ALA A 5 17.88 36.28 27.88
N PRO A 6 17.82 34.98 27.57
CA PRO A 6 18.59 34.40 26.47
C PRO A 6 17.96 34.69 25.10
N ASP A 7 18.82 34.83 24.09
CA ASP A 7 18.46 35.09 22.70
C ASP A 7 18.05 33.81 21.95
N ALA A 8 17.33 33.98 20.85
CA ALA A 8 16.78 32.91 20.02
C ALA A 8 17.89 32.14 19.27
N GLY A 9 18.35 31.03 19.84
CA GLY A 9 19.30 30.14 19.19
C GLY A 9 20.18 29.30 20.12
N ASP A 10 20.14 29.55 21.44
CA ASP A 10 20.95 28.79 22.39
C ASP A 10 20.38 27.39 22.65
N ASP A 11 21.26 26.39 22.65
CA ASP A 11 20.96 24.99 22.90
C ASP A 11 20.45 24.82 24.35
N TYR A 12 19.16 24.54 24.48
CA TYR A 12 18.37 24.66 25.72
C TYR A 12 18.56 23.51 26.74
N ASP A 13 19.47 22.57 26.48
CA ASP A 13 19.67 21.38 27.33
C ASP A 13 20.16 21.72 28.76
N ALA A 14 20.76 22.90 28.96
CA ALA A 14 21.35 23.30 30.24
C ALA A 14 20.47 24.21 31.13
N ASP A 15 19.26 24.60 30.72
CA ASP A 15 18.37 25.48 31.52
C ASP A 15 17.22 24.70 32.19
N PRO A 16 17.24 24.51 33.53
CA PRO A 16 16.15 23.88 34.28
C PRO A 16 14.81 24.63 34.20
N GLY A 17 14.83 25.94 33.91
CA GLY A 17 13.64 26.79 33.79
C GLY A 17 12.87 26.56 32.49
N TYR A 18 13.58 26.38 31.39
CA TYR A 18 13.02 26.07 30.07
C TYR A 18 12.17 24.80 30.09
N TRP A 19 12.69 23.71 30.68
CA TRP A 19 11.96 22.45 30.77
C TRP A 19 10.76 22.51 31.73
N ARG A 20 10.88 23.24 32.85
CA ARG A 20 9.77 23.45 33.80
C ARG A 20 8.57 24.16 33.18
N PHE A 21 8.79 25.16 32.33
CA PHE A 21 7.71 25.85 31.65
C PHE A 21 6.93 24.92 30.71
N HIS A 22 7.63 24.01 30.03
CA HIS A 22 6.99 23.09 29.10
C HIS A 22 6.32 21.88 29.76
N VAL A 23 6.76 21.46 30.95
CA VAL A 23 6.01 20.49 31.78
C VAL A 23 4.63 21.04 32.15
N LEU A 24 4.51 22.34 32.41
CA LEU A 24 3.21 22.98 32.71
C LEU A 24 2.25 23.01 31.52
N LEU A 25 2.73 22.76 30.30
CA LEU A 25 1.89 22.61 29.11
C LEU A 25 1.27 21.21 28.99
N MET A 26 1.78 20.22 29.73
CA MET A 26 1.29 18.85 29.68
C MET A 26 0.21 18.61 30.74
N SER A 27 -0.91 18.04 30.31
CA SER A 27 -1.94 17.54 31.21
C SER A 27 -1.48 16.27 31.96
N PRO A 28 -2.09 15.94 33.10
CA PRO A 28 -1.82 14.68 33.80
C PRO A 28 -1.98 13.43 32.93
N ASN A 29 -2.91 13.44 31.97
CA ASN A 29 -3.09 12.34 31.02
C ASN A 29 -1.94 12.23 30.02
N GLU A 30 -1.46 13.36 29.49
CA GLU A 30 -0.30 13.39 28.60
C GLU A 30 0.96 12.88 29.31
N MET A 31 1.16 13.28 30.58
CA MET A 31 2.28 12.81 31.40
C MET A 31 2.20 11.31 31.73
N SER A 32 1.00 10.76 31.91
CA SER A 32 0.81 9.37 32.33
C SER A 32 0.77 8.37 31.17
N PHE A 33 0.31 8.80 29.99
CA PHE A 33 0.04 7.90 28.86
C PHE A 33 0.77 8.26 27.56
N GLY A 34 1.53 9.36 27.53
CA GLY A 34 2.38 9.74 26.40
C GLY A 34 1.66 10.23 25.15
N GLN A 35 0.32 10.36 25.19
CA GLN A 35 -0.48 10.87 24.06
C GLN A 35 -0.46 12.40 24.04
N LEU A 36 0.60 12.99 23.49
CA LEU A 36 0.78 14.45 23.43
C LEU A 36 -0.28 15.11 22.52
N VAL A 37 -1.04 16.05 23.10
CA VAL A 37 -2.15 16.78 22.45
C VAL A 37 -1.72 18.22 22.17
N GLY A 38 -2.28 18.81 21.10
CA GLY A 38 -2.06 20.21 20.73
C GLY A 38 -1.69 20.37 19.26
N GLU A 39 -1.43 21.61 18.87
CA GLU A 39 -0.93 21.94 17.53
C GLU A 39 0.46 21.33 17.28
N PRO A 40 0.88 21.11 16.02
CA PRO A 40 2.14 20.42 15.70
C PRO A 40 3.37 20.98 16.42
N GLU A 41 3.50 22.29 16.50
CA GLU A 41 4.61 22.95 17.20
C GLU A 41 4.55 22.76 18.72
N GLU A 42 3.35 22.75 19.31
CA GLU A 42 3.16 22.53 20.74
C GLU A 42 3.48 21.08 21.10
N ARG A 43 3.00 20.12 20.31
CA ARG A 43 3.35 18.70 20.44
C ARG A 43 4.85 18.46 20.32
N HIS A 44 5.52 19.16 19.41
CA HIS A 44 6.97 19.08 19.25
C HIS A 44 7.72 19.58 20.50
N LYS A 45 7.30 20.71 21.07
CA LYS A 45 7.87 21.25 22.32
C LYS A 45 7.64 20.30 23.51
N LYS A 46 6.44 19.75 23.64
CA LYS A 46 6.10 18.71 24.64
C LYS A 46 6.97 17.47 24.47
N ALA A 47 7.15 16.99 23.24
CA ALA A 47 7.97 15.82 22.94
C ALA A 47 9.44 16.03 23.32
N LYS A 48 10.02 17.18 22.96
CA LYS A 48 11.39 17.55 23.39
C LYS A 48 11.54 17.52 24.91
N THR A 49 10.53 18.00 25.64
CA THR A 49 10.54 18.03 27.11
C THR A 49 10.52 16.64 27.72
N VAL A 50 9.70 15.73 27.17
CA VAL A 50 9.67 14.33 27.58
C VAL A 50 11.01 13.64 27.28
N LEU A 51 11.60 13.90 26.11
CA LEU A 51 12.90 13.34 25.73
C LEU A 51 14.04 13.82 26.64
N ALA A 52 14.08 15.10 26.98
CA ALA A 52 15.08 15.64 27.91
C ALA A 52 14.92 15.06 29.32
N TRP A 53 13.68 14.90 29.80
CA TRP A 53 13.42 14.25 31.09
C TRP A 53 13.80 12.76 31.07
N ALA A 54 13.48 12.05 29.99
CA ALA A 54 13.89 10.68 29.77
C ALA A 54 15.42 10.55 29.73
N ALA A 55 16.14 11.51 29.13
CA ALA A 55 17.60 11.52 29.10
C ALA A 55 18.25 11.58 30.49
N ASP A 56 17.61 12.25 31.44
CA ASP A 56 18.07 12.37 32.84
C ASP A 56 17.67 11.15 33.70
N CYS A 57 16.59 10.43 33.32
CA CYS A 57 16.03 9.33 34.12
C CYS A 57 16.35 7.93 33.58
N ILE A 58 16.68 7.80 32.29
CA ILE A 58 16.92 6.53 31.60
C ILE A 58 18.42 6.41 31.32
N ASP A 59 18.99 5.25 31.60
CA ASP A 59 20.39 4.97 31.27
C ASP A 59 20.66 5.22 29.78
N THR A 60 21.80 5.85 29.49
CA THR A 60 22.19 6.22 28.12
C THR A 60 22.18 5.03 27.15
N ASP A 61 22.57 3.84 27.61
CA ASP A 61 22.55 2.62 26.81
C ASP A 61 21.13 2.21 26.41
N VAL A 62 20.16 2.37 27.34
CA VAL A 62 18.74 2.06 27.10
C VAL A 62 18.12 3.08 26.15
N LEU A 63 18.47 4.36 26.27
CA LEU A 63 18.03 5.40 25.32
C LEU A 63 18.54 5.12 23.91
N GLN A 64 19.82 4.77 23.76
CA GLN A 64 20.39 4.42 22.45
C GLN A 64 19.74 3.18 21.83
N GLU A 65 19.33 2.19 22.65
CA GLU A 65 18.59 1.03 22.17
C GLU A 65 17.20 1.42 21.64
N ILE A 66 16.46 2.26 22.38
CA ILE A 66 15.15 2.76 21.96
C ILE A 66 15.26 3.55 20.66
N GLU A 67 16.21 4.49 20.57
CA GLU A 67 16.44 5.29 19.36
C GLU A 67 16.76 4.42 18.15
N ARG A 68 17.60 3.39 18.33
CA ARG A 68 17.94 2.44 17.26
C ARG A 68 16.72 1.64 16.81
N SER A 69 15.88 1.19 17.74
CA SER A 69 14.63 0.49 17.42
C SER A 69 13.70 1.40 16.63
N GLN A 70 13.46 2.63 17.11
CA GLN A 70 12.59 3.59 16.44
C GLN A 70 13.11 3.95 15.03
N ALA A 71 14.42 4.16 14.88
CA ALA A 71 15.02 4.41 13.58
C ALA A 71 14.82 3.23 12.61
N LYS A 72 14.90 2.00 13.11
CA LYS A 72 14.63 0.79 12.31
C LYS A 72 13.16 0.70 11.91
N ASP A 73 12.25 0.94 12.84
CA ASP A 73 10.80 0.85 12.61
C ASP A 73 10.34 1.92 11.62
N ILE A 74 10.81 3.17 11.79
CA ILE A 74 10.55 4.26 10.83
C ILE A 74 11.09 3.90 9.45
N LYS A 75 12.33 3.39 9.36
CA LYS A 75 12.91 2.98 8.08
C LYS A 75 12.11 1.86 7.42
N GLN A 76 11.57 0.93 8.20
CA GLN A 76 10.71 -0.13 7.67
C GLN A 76 9.38 0.46 7.16
N ALA A 77 8.71 1.29 7.95
CA ALA A 77 7.46 1.93 7.54
C ALA A 77 7.61 2.75 6.25
N TRP A 78 8.73 3.45 6.06
CA TRP A 78 9.02 4.14 4.80
C TRP A 78 9.19 3.20 3.61
N ARG A 79 9.82 2.03 3.80
CA ARG A 79 9.94 1.03 2.73
C ARG A 79 8.59 0.44 2.37
N ASP A 80 7.81 0.06 3.38
CA ASP A 80 6.48 -0.51 3.19
C ASP A 80 5.57 0.49 2.47
N ALA A 81 5.62 1.76 2.86
CA ALA A 81 4.87 2.83 2.20
C ALA A 81 5.33 3.04 0.74
N ALA A 82 6.63 2.98 0.47
CA ALA A 82 7.17 3.10 -0.89
C ALA A 82 6.79 1.92 -1.79
N GLU A 83 6.82 0.69 -1.25
CA GLU A 83 6.41 -0.53 -1.95
C GLU A 83 4.90 -0.53 -2.23
N ALA A 84 4.08 -0.10 -1.27
CA ALA A 84 2.65 0.09 -1.47
C ALA A 84 2.37 1.16 -2.55
N GLU A 85 3.13 2.25 -2.57
CA GLU A 85 3.01 3.29 -3.61
C GLU A 85 3.35 2.74 -5.00
N LEU A 86 4.44 2.00 -5.10
CA LEU A 86 4.88 1.38 -6.35
C LEU A 86 3.79 0.43 -6.86
N THR A 87 3.31 -0.46 -6.00
CA THR A 87 2.24 -1.42 -6.34
C THR A 87 0.99 -0.71 -6.83
N ARG A 88 0.58 0.39 -6.17
CA ARG A 88 -0.56 1.20 -6.61
C ARG A 88 -0.36 1.76 -8.01
N ARG A 89 0.81 2.37 -8.29
CA ARG A 89 1.12 2.92 -9.61
C ARG A 89 1.13 1.86 -10.70
N GLU A 90 1.69 0.68 -10.41
CA GLU A 90 1.69 -0.43 -11.36
C GLU A 90 0.27 -0.92 -11.68
N ILE A 91 -0.64 -0.92 -10.71
CA ILE A 91 -2.06 -1.25 -10.91
C ILE A 91 -2.76 -0.17 -11.75
N GLU A 92 -2.51 1.10 -11.44
CA GLU A 92 -3.09 2.23 -12.20
C GLU A 92 -2.62 2.19 -13.65
N GLN A 93 -1.31 1.99 -13.87
CA GLN A 93 -0.74 1.83 -15.21
C GLN A 93 -1.31 0.61 -15.93
N PHE A 94 -1.49 -0.52 -15.24
CA PHE A 94 -2.10 -1.72 -15.82
C PHE A 94 -3.56 -1.49 -16.24
N ALA A 95 -4.30 -0.66 -15.51
CA ALA A 95 -5.68 -0.33 -15.86
C ALA A 95 -5.78 0.68 -17.03
N GLU A 96 -4.80 1.56 -17.18
CA GLU A 96 -4.75 2.56 -18.26
C GLU A 96 -4.20 1.99 -19.57
N ASP A 97 -3.11 1.22 -19.49
CA ASP A 97 -2.39 0.66 -20.63
C ASP A 97 -1.90 -0.75 -20.30
N ALA A 98 -2.82 -1.71 -20.34
CA ALA A 98 -2.53 -3.10 -20.05
C ALA A 98 -1.54 -3.68 -21.09
N PRO A 99 -0.39 -4.23 -20.67
CA PRO A 99 0.67 -4.69 -21.57
C PRO A 99 0.23 -5.89 -22.42
N ASP A 100 0.83 -6.06 -23.60
CA ASP A 100 0.51 -7.18 -24.50
C ASP A 100 0.90 -8.55 -23.92
N GLU A 101 1.89 -8.60 -23.03
CA GLU A 101 2.32 -9.81 -22.34
C GLU A 101 2.57 -9.53 -20.86
N LEU A 102 2.14 -10.44 -19.98
CA LEU A 102 2.40 -10.37 -18.55
C LEU A 102 2.54 -11.77 -17.96
N ASP A 103 3.74 -12.09 -17.47
CA ASP A 103 4.03 -13.34 -16.75
C ASP A 103 3.54 -14.62 -17.48
N GLY A 104 3.82 -14.70 -18.79
CA GLY A 104 3.43 -15.81 -19.65
C GLY A 104 2.01 -15.71 -20.22
N TRP A 105 1.18 -14.81 -19.70
CA TRP A 105 -0.11 -14.48 -20.30
C TRP A 105 0.05 -13.53 -21.48
N THR A 106 -0.70 -13.79 -22.56
CA THR A 106 -0.74 -12.93 -23.74
C THR A 106 -2.08 -12.22 -23.81
N LYS A 107 -2.08 -10.92 -24.11
CA LYS A 107 -3.28 -10.12 -24.28
C LYS A 107 -4.06 -10.62 -25.50
N LEU A 108 -5.35 -10.83 -25.30
CA LEU A 108 -6.28 -11.29 -26.30
C LEU A 108 -7.09 -10.10 -26.81
N ASP A 109 -7.20 -9.95 -28.13
CA ASP A 109 -8.15 -9.01 -28.72
C ASP A 109 -9.54 -9.62 -28.61
N ALA A 110 -10.40 -9.00 -27.81
CA ALA A 110 -11.73 -9.51 -27.54
C ALA A 110 -12.75 -8.73 -28.37
N ASP A 111 -13.48 -9.42 -29.23
CA ASP A 111 -14.46 -8.80 -30.13
C ASP A 111 -15.74 -8.30 -29.43
N HIS A 112 -15.91 -8.61 -28.14
CA HIS A 112 -17.12 -8.31 -27.40
C HIS A 112 -17.01 -7.00 -26.61
N ASP A 113 -17.92 -6.05 -26.87
CA ASP A 113 -17.91 -4.68 -26.32
C ASP A 113 -17.87 -4.59 -24.78
N ALA A 114 -18.36 -5.61 -24.07
CA ALA A 114 -18.33 -5.63 -22.61
C ALA A 114 -16.92 -5.86 -22.04
N VAL A 115 -16.02 -6.43 -22.82
CA VAL A 115 -14.68 -6.82 -22.40
C VAL A 115 -13.77 -5.60 -22.46
N THR A 116 -13.13 -5.28 -21.34
CA THR A 116 -12.17 -4.17 -21.29
C THR A 116 -10.75 -4.66 -21.55
N VAL A 117 -10.41 -5.84 -21.00
CA VAL A 117 -9.14 -6.52 -21.28
C VAL A 117 -9.31 -8.01 -21.07
N ALA A 118 -8.66 -8.81 -21.90
CA ALA A 118 -8.58 -10.25 -21.75
C ALA A 118 -7.14 -10.72 -21.95
N TYR A 119 -6.75 -11.74 -21.20
CA TYR A 119 -5.47 -12.42 -21.28
C TYR A 119 -5.70 -13.90 -21.44
N VAL A 120 -4.86 -14.55 -22.23
CA VAL A 120 -4.96 -15.96 -22.56
C VAL A 120 -3.63 -16.67 -22.28
N ALA A 121 -3.71 -17.84 -21.66
CA ALA A 121 -2.58 -18.73 -21.40
C ALA A 121 -3.06 -20.16 -21.12
N ALA A 122 -2.14 -21.12 -21.05
CA ALA A 122 -2.43 -22.45 -20.53
C ALA A 122 -2.08 -22.50 -19.04
N ASN A 123 -3.10 -22.47 -18.18
CA ASN A 123 -2.96 -22.56 -16.73
C ASN A 123 -3.03 -24.03 -16.30
N HIS A 124 -1.91 -24.59 -15.83
CA HIS A 124 -1.78 -26.02 -15.49
C HIS A 124 -2.30 -26.97 -16.60
N GLY A 125 -1.98 -26.66 -17.86
CA GLY A 125 -2.39 -27.44 -19.03
C GLY A 125 -3.85 -27.21 -19.48
N THR A 126 -4.59 -26.31 -18.83
CA THR A 126 -5.93 -25.90 -19.25
C THR A 126 -5.86 -24.53 -19.95
N PRO A 127 -6.24 -24.43 -21.23
CA PRO A 127 -6.41 -23.15 -21.91
C PRO A 127 -7.43 -22.28 -21.19
N SER A 128 -6.98 -21.15 -20.65
CA SER A 128 -7.80 -20.24 -19.84
C SER A 128 -7.74 -18.82 -20.39
N VAL A 129 -8.83 -18.08 -20.20
CA VAL A 129 -8.94 -16.64 -20.45
C VAL A 129 -9.25 -15.94 -19.13
N ALA A 130 -8.36 -15.06 -18.68
CA ALA A 130 -8.59 -14.18 -17.55
C ALA A 130 -8.96 -12.78 -18.05
N THR A 131 -10.10 -12.25 -17.62
CA THR A 131 -10.69 -11.05 -18.22
C THR A 131 -11.18 -10.05 -17.19
N VAL A 132 -11.21 -8.77 -17.56
CA VAL A 132 -12.00 -7.71 -16.93
C VAL A 132 -13.09 -7.27 -17.89
N PHE A 133 -14.32 -7.18 -17.40
CA PHE A 133 -15.49 -6.82 -18.20
C PHE A 133 -16.50 -6.03 -17.39
N GLU A 134 -17.33 -5.25 -18.08
CA GLU A 134 -18.44 -4.52 -17.48
C GLU A 134 -19.68 -5.43 -17.38
N SER A 135 -20.19 -5.66 -16.17
CA SER A 135 -21.45 -6.40 -16.01
C SER A 135 -22.69 -5.55 -16.30
N ALA A 136 -23.86 -6.17 -16.37
CA ALA A 136 -25.11 -5.50 -16.75
C ALA A 136 -25.52 -4.29 -15.89
N ASN A 137 -24.96 -4.16 -14.68
CA ASN A 137 -25.15 -3.03 -13.77
C ASN A 137 -24.11 -1.90 -13.94
N GLY A 138 -23.19 -2.01 -14.91
CA GLY A 138 -22.09 -1.05 -15.12
C GLY A 138 -20.88 -1.23 -14.19
N GLU A 139 -20.84 -2.31 -13.41
CA GLU A 139 -19.73 -2.62 -12.52
C GLU A 139 -18.66 -3.44 -13.25
N LEU A 140 -17.39 -3.09 -13.07
CA LEU A 140 -16.28 -3.89 -13.58
C LEU A 140 -16.11 -5.15 -12.74
N LYS A 141 -16.11 -6.31 -13.40
CA LYS A 141 -15.88 -7.63 -12.82
C LYS A 141 -14.69 -8.29 -13.48
N THR A 142 -14.20 -9.34 -12.84
CA THR A 142 -13.12 -10.17 -13.39
C THR A 142 -13.38 -11.64 -13.13
N LEU A 143 -13.07 -12.49 -14.11
CA LEU A 143 -13.24 -13.93 -14.07
C LEU A 143 -12.13 -14.60 -14.87
N GLU A 144 -11.81 -15.83 -14.49
CA GLU A 144 -11.09 -16.78 -15.33
C GLU A 144 -12.10 -17.77 -15.92
N LEU A 145 -12.11 -17.88 -17.24
CA LEU A 145 -12.92 -18.78 -18.04
C LEU A 145 -12.00 -19.79 -18.73
N THR A 146 -12.52 -20.95 -19.13
CA THR A 146 -11.77 -21.77 -20.08
C THR A 146 -11.85 -21.11 -21.46
N LEU A 147 -10.85 -21.32 -22.31
CA LEU A 147 -10.88 -20.79 -23.68
C LEU A 147 -12.03 -21.41 -24.50
N GLU A 148 -12.41 -22.65 -24.19
CA GLU A 148 -13.58 -23.31 -24.79
C GLU A 148 -14.87 -22.55 -24.45
N GLU A 149 -15.12 -22.32 -23.16
CA GLU A 149 -16.31 -21.58 -22.71
C GLU A 149 -16.33 -20.14 -23.26
N TRP A 150 -15.17 -19.49 -23.34
CA TRP A 150 -15.03 -18.17 -23.95
C TRP A 150 -15.53 -18.16 -25.40
N LYS A 151 -15.12 -19.16 -26.20
CA LYS A 151 -15.51 -19.29 -27.61
C LYS A 151 -16.97 -19.70 -27.78
N GLU A 152 -17.47 -20.61 -26.94
CA GLU A 152 -18.86 -21.08 -27.02
C GLU A 152 -19.89 -20.00 -26.69
N ASN A 153 -19.48 -18.98 -25.93
CA ASN A 153 -20.32 -17.83 -25.58
C ASN A 153 -20.01 -16.59 -26.43
N ASP A 154 -19.44 -16.74 -27.63
CA ASP A 154 -19.11 -15.64 -28.54
C ASP A 154 -18.31 -14.51 -27.85
N SER A 155 -17.38 -14.88 -26.97
CA SER A 155 -16.57 -13.96 -26.16
C SER A 155 -17.37 -13.11 -25.15
N ASP A 156 -18.62 -13.46 -24.80
CA ASP A 156 -19.38 -12.78 -23.75
C ASP A 156 -19.10 -13.38 -22.36
N PRO A 157 -18.35 -12.68 -21.49
CA PRO A 157 -18.05 -13.15 -20.14
C PRO A 157 -19.23 -13.04 -19.15
N ARG A 158 -20.33 -12.38 -19.52
CA ARG A 158 -21.47 -12.16 -18.61
C ARG A 158 -22.29 -13.42 -18.40
N ASP A 159 -22.44 -14.22 -19.45
CA ASP A 159 -23.22 -15.45 -19.48
C ASP A 159 -22.34 -16.72 -19.39
N ALA A 160 -21.03 -16.57 -19.65
CA ALA A 160 -20.06 -17.66 -19.60
C ALA A 160 -19.86 -18.22 -18.18
N ARG A 161 -19.75 -19.55 -18.08
CA ARG A 161 -19.51 -20.23 -16.80
C ARG A 161 -18.07 -20.01 -16.31
N PRO A 162 -17.85 -19.52 -15.07
CA PRO A 162 -16.49 -19.34 -14.55
C PRO A 162 -15.76 -20.67 -14.41
N ASN A 163 -14.52 -20.72 -14.91
CA ASN A 163 -13.56 -21.78 -14.58
C ASN A 163 -13.04 -21.55 -13.15
N ARG A 164 -12.66 -20.30 -12.86
CA ARG A 164 -12.15 -19.88 -11.55
C ARG A 164 -12.41 -18.38 -11.32
N TYR A 165 -12.45 -17.97 -10.06
CA TYR A 165 -12.45 -16.56 -9.68
C TYR A 165 -11.02 -16.05 -9.55
N CYS A 166 -10.74 -14.86 -10.09
CA CYS A 166 -9.43 -14.24 -9.98
C CYS A 166 -9.04 -14.01 -8.51
N VAL A 167 -7.74 -14.18 -8.20
CA VAL A 167 -7.21 -14.13 -6.84
C VAL A 167 -7.31 -12.70 -6.30
N THR A 168 -7.68 -12.55 -5.03
CA THR A 168 -7.78 -11.27 -4.34
C THR A 168 -6.71 -11.18 -3.26
N THR A 169 -5.90 -10.12 -3.28
CA THR A 169 -4.87 -9.86 -2.24
C THR A 169 -5.22 -8.68 -1.34
N ASP A 170 -5.90 -7.64 -1.83
CA ASP A 170 -6.62 -6.62 -1.05
C ASP A 170 -7.27 -5.60 -2.00
N GLY A 171 -8.52 -5.18 -1.74
CA GLY A 171 -9.23 -4.14 -2.50
C GLY A 171 -10.06 -4.62 -3.70
N ASP A 172 -11.34 -4.24 -3.72
CA ASP A 172 -12.42 -4.77 -4.57
C ASP A 172 -12.40 -4.40 -6.07
N ARG A 173 -11.27 -3.96 -6.63
CA ARG A 173 -11.24 -3.50 -8.03
C ARG A 173 -10.85 -4.62 -8.99
N ALA A 174 -11.58 -4.73 -10.10
CA ALA A 174 -11.41 -5.79 -11.09
C ALA A 174 -9.97 -5.89 -11.63
N TYR A 175 -9.32 -4.76 -11.93
CA TYR A 175 -7.93 -4.73 -12.41
C TYR A 175 -6.90 -5.19 -11.37
N VAL A 176 -7.12 -4.91 -10.10
CA VAL A 176 -6.25 -5.40 -9.01
C VAL A 176 -6.30 -6.92 -8.98
N ARG A 177 -7.52 -7.47 -9.00
CA ARG A 177 -7.76 -8.91 -8.97
C ARG A 177 -7.22 -9.60 -10.23
N LEU A 178 -7.41 -9.01 -11.41
CA LEU A 178 -6.83 -9.55 -12.65
C LEU A 178 -5.30 -9.56 -12.57
N ARG A 179 -4.66 -8.41 -12.29
CA ARG A 179 -3.19 -8.34 -12.23
C ARG A 179 -2.61 -9.31 -11.20
N SER A 180 -3.17 -9.36 -9.99
CA SER A 180 -2.76 -10.32 -8.97
C SER A 180 -2.91 -11.75 -9.45
N HIS A 181 -4.02 -12.09 -10.13
CA HIS A 181 -4.24 -13.41 -10.69
C HIS A 181 -3.17 -13.78 -11.73
N LEU A 182 -2.89 -12.88 -12.68
CA LEU A 182 -1.90 -13.11 -13.73
C LEU A 182 -0.49 -13.36 -13.15
N LEU A 183 -0.10 -12.63 -12.10
CA LEU A 183 1.19 -12.77 -11.42
C LEU A 183 1.28 -13.94 -10.43
N THR A 184 0.15 -14.59 -10.11
CA THR A 184 0.11 -15.67 -9.11
C THR A 184 0.34 -17.05 -9.76
N PHE A 185 -0.14 -17.24 -10.98
CA PHE A 185 -0.10 -18.53 -11.65
C PHE A 185 1.03 -18.58 -12.66
N GLU A 186 1.96 -19.52 -12.46
CA GLU A 186 2.93 -19.90 -13.47
C GLU A 186 2.18 -20.61 -14.61
N VAL A 187 2.09 -19.95 -15.76
CA VAL A 187 1.36 -20.43 -16.94
C VAL A 187 2.28 -20.67 -18.13
N GLU A 188 1.84 -21.53 -19.04
CA GLU A 188 2.51 -21.72 -20.32
C GLU A 188 1.90 -20.77 -21.37
N PRO A 189 2.72 -19.95 -22.06
CA PRO A 189 2.23 -19.10 -23.14
C PRO A 189 1.56 -19.92 -24.22
N MET A 190 0.41 -19.47 -24.72
CA MET A 190 -0.20 -20.04 -25.90
C MET A 190 0.26 -19.29 -27.14
N GLU A 191 0.50 -20.00 -28.25
CA GLU A 191 0.73 -19.36 -29.55
C GLU A 191 -0.43 -18.40 -29.85
N ARG A 192 -0.14 -17.23 -30.46
CA ARG A 192 -1.18 -16.25 -30.84
C ARG A 192 -2.27 -16.98 -31.61
N LEU A 193 -3.40 -17.20 -30.95
CA LEU A 193 -4.60 -17.69 -31.56
C LEU A 193 -5.16 -16.51 -32.34
N GLU A 194 -5.16 -16.61 -33.67
CA GLU A 194 -6.08 -15.81 -34.48
C GLU A 194 -7.49 -16.25 -34.04
N LEU A 195 -8.16 -15.42 -33.23
CA LEU A 195 -9.58 -15.56 -32.94
C LEU A 195 -10.41 -14.97 -34.08
#